data_AF-A0A430BZA7-F1
#
_entry.id   AF-A0A430BZA7-F1
#
_cell.length_a   1.000
_cell.length_b   1.000
_cell.length_c   1.000
_cell.angle_alpha   90.00
_cell.angle_beta   90.00
_cell.angle_gamma   90.00
#
_symmetry.space_group_name_H-M   'P 1'
#
loop_
_entity.id
_entity.type
_entity.pdbx_description
1 polymer ?
#
loop_
_entity_poly.entity_id
_entity_poly.type
_entity_poly.pdbx_seq_one_letter_code
_entity_poly.pdbx_strand_id
1 'polypeptide(L)'
;MPRSDFATSAQYHADAAIRAADLLNSQIARIDSALSFMAQRKAVYLPATYKALRDNLIGVRNNALRYLGKPDNGGDLACGMMGPNGYGPKIDALIESVDRMANRARYVPPALRSVAA
;
A
#
# COMPACT_ATOMS: atom_id res chain seq x y z
N MET A 1 12.48 34.01 -0.29
CA MET A 1 13.70 33.30 -0.76
C MET A 1 13.60 31.86 -0.30
N PRO A 2 13.70 30.86 -1.20
CA PRO A 2 13.38 29.48 -0.86
C PRO A 2 14.48 28.86 0.00
N ARG A 3 14.07 28.19 1.09
CA ARG A 3 14.92 27.36 1.95
C ARG A 3 15.19 26.04 1.22
N SER A 4 16.41 25.87 0.73
CA SER A 4 16.91 24.64 0.15
C SER A 4 18.17 24.28 0.91
N ASP A 5 18.04 23.41 1.91
CA ASP A 5 19.15 22.98 2.78
C ASP A 5 20.09 21.98 2.08
N PHE A 6 19.98 21.82 0.75
CA PHE A 6 20.82 20.94 -0.07
C PHE A 6 21.94 21.75 -0.74
N ALA A 7 23.19 21.35 -0.53
CA ALA A 7 24.35 22.08 -1.07
C ALA A 7 24.54 21.87 -2.59
N THR A 8 23.96 20.81 -3.18
CA THR A 8 23.99 20.55 -4.63
C THR A 8 22.75 19.76 -5.09
N SER A 9 22.42 19.82 -6.39
CA SER A 9 21.36 19.01 -7.02
C SER A 9 21.63 17.50 -6.91
N ALA A 10 22.90 17.07 -6.96
CA ALA A 10 23.29 15.67 -6.80
C ALA A 10 22.93 15.12 -5.40
N GLN A 11 23.12 15.91 -4.34
CA GLN A 11 22.72 15.53 -2.98
C GLN A 11 21.20 15.43 -2.84
N TYR A 12 20.46 16.35 -3.44
CA TYR A 12 18.99 16.31 -3.46
C TYR A 12 18.47 15.01 -4.10
N HIS A 13 19.03 14.59 -5.24
CA HIS A 13 18.63 13.35 -5.92
C HIS A 13 19.07 12.08 -5.17
N ALA A 14 20.23 12.09 -4.51
CA ALA A 14 20.68 10.98 -3.68
C ALA A 14 19.75 10.78 -2.47
N ASP A 15 19.35 11.86 -1.78
CA ASP A 15 18.40 11.81 -0.67
C ASP A 15 17.00 11.38 -1.15
N ALA A 16 16.59 11.82 -2.35
CA ALA A 16 15.34 11.38 -2.95
C ALA A 16 15.33 9.87 -3.25
N ALA A 17 16.46 9.31 -3.71
CA ALA A 17 16.58 7.88 -3.99
C ALA A 17 16.54 7.00 -2.72
N ILE A 18 17.14 7.47 -1.62
CA ILE A 18 17.07 6.80 -0.31
C ILE A 18 15.63 6.82 0.22
N ARG A 19 14.98 7.99 0.22
CA ARG A 19 13.57 8.11 0.62
C ARG A 19 12.66 7.25 -0.24
N ALA A 20 12.87 7.21 -1.55
CA ALA A 20 12.11 6.35 -2.46
C ALA A 20 12.27 4.86 -2.10
N ALA A 21 13.48 4.40 -1.81
CA ALA A 21 13.74 3.01 -1.40
C ALA A 21 13.02 2.64 -0.09
N ASP A 22 13.15 3.48 0.95
CA ASP A 22 12.50 3.22 2.24
C ASP A 22 10.98 3.15 2.12
N LEU A 23 10.41 4.05 1.32
CA LEU A 23 8.97 4.08 1.05
C LEU A 23 8.51 2.84 0.28
N LEU A 24 9.22 2.44 -0.78
CA LEU A 24 8.89 1.25 -1.57
C LEU A 24 9.00 -0.03 -0.73
N ASN A 25 10.03 -0.16 0.10
CA ASN A 25 10.20 -1.28 1.02
C ASN A 25 9.09 -1.34 2.07
N SER A 26 8.73 -0.20 2.66
CA SER A 26 7.61 -0.09 3.61
C SER A 26 6.28 -0.52 2.97
N GLN A 27 6.03 -0.12 1.72
CA GLN A 27 4.83 -0.56 1.00
C GLN A 27 4.80 -2.05 0.71
N ILE A 28 5.92 -2.63 0.28
CA ILE A 28 6.03 -4.07 0.06
C ILE A 28 5.72 -4.82 1.36
N ALA A 29 6.28 -4.39 2.49
CA ALA A 29 5.99 -4.98 3.79
C ALA A 29 4.49 -4.90 4.16
N ARG A 30 3.84 -3.75 3.92
CA ARG A 30 2.39 -3.58 4.15
C ARG A 30 1.54 -4.49 3.26
N ILE A 31 1.91 -4.62 1.98
CA ILE A 31 1.21 -5.50 1.04
C ILE A 31 1.39 -6.96 1.44
N ASP A 32 2.61 -7.37 1.80
CA ASP A 32 2.91 -8.73 2.24
C ASP A 32 2.14 -9.08 3.53
N SER A 33 2.01 -8.12 4.46
CA SER A 33 1.15 -8.25 5.64
C SER A 33 -0.33 -8.42 5.27
N ALA A 34 -0.86 -7.61 4.35
CA ALA A 34 -2.25 -7.72 3.87
C ALA A 34 -2.53 -9.06 3.17
N LEU A 35 -1.58 -9.54 2.36
CA LEU A 35 -1.67 -10.86 1.71
C LEU A 35 -1.67 -12.00 2.73
N SER A 36 -0.83 -11.92 3.76
CA SER A 36 -0.80 -12.88 4.87
C SER A 36 -2.14 -12.89 5.63
N PHE A 37 -2.66 -11.71 5.96
CA PHE A 37 -3.96 -11.57 6.64
C PHE A 37 -5.12 -12.14 5.80
N MET A 38 -5.14 -11.85 4.49
CA MET A 38 -6.10 -12.44 3.56
C MET A 38 -6.01 -13.96 3.53
N ALA A 39 -4.81 -14.53 3.51
CA ALA A 39 -4.61 -15.97 3.48
C ALA A 39 -5.14 -16.65 4.75
N GLN A 40 -4.90 -16.06 5.93
CA GLN A 40 -5.44 -16.55 7.21
C GLN A 40 -6.97 -16.53 7.25
N ARG A 41 -7.61 -15.61 6.53
CA ARG A 41 -9.07 -15.42 6.51
C ARG A 41 -9.71 -15.81 5.20
N LYS A 42 -9.05 -16.63 4.38
CA LYS A 42 -9.51 -17.00 3.03
C LYS A 42 -10.97 -17.47 2.99
N ALA A 43 -11.40 -18.21 4.02
CA ALA A 43 -12.77 -18.73 4.15
C ALA A 43 -13.87 -17.64 4.22
N VAL A 44 -13.53 -16.41 4.61
CA VAL A 44 -14.49 -15.30 4.75
C VAL A 44 -14.74 -14.59 3.41
N TYR A 45 -13.86 -14.79 2.43
CA TYR A 45 -13.96 -14.14 1.13
C TYR A 45 -14.70 -15.00 0.12
N LEU A 46 -15.53 -14.37 -0.71
CA LEU A 46 -15.99 -15.01 -1.94
C LEU A 46 -14.78 -15.28 -2.85
N PRO A 47 -14.72 -16.43 -3.56
CA PRO A 47 -13.56 -16.79 -4.39
C PRO A 47 -13.15 -15.72 -5.40
N ALA A 48 -14.12 -15.11 -6.08
CA ALA A 48 -13.88 -14.04 -7.05
C ALA A 48 -13.30 -12.78 -6.39
N THR A 49 -13.83 -12.39 -5.23
CA THR A 49 -13.36 -11.23 -4.46
C THR A 49 -11.95 -11.45 -3.91
N TYR A 50 -11.67 -12.64 -3.37
CA TYR A 50 -10.34 -13.02 -2.92
C TYR A 50 -9.32 -12.92 -4.04
N LYS A 51 -9.64 -13.49 -5.21
CA LYS A 51 -8.77 -13.45 -6.39
C LYS A 51 -8.51 -12.01 -6.84
N ALA A 52 -9.56 -11.21 -7.00
CA ALA A 52 -9.43 -9.83 -7.46
C ALA A 52 -8.56 -8.97 -6.51
N LEU A 53 -8.77 -9.08 -5.19
CA LEU A 53 -7.98 -8.36 -4.20
C LEU A 53 -6.52 -8.82 -4.17
N ARG A 54 -6.29 -10.14 -4.21
CA ARG A 54 -4.95 -10.73 -4.25
C ARG A 54 -4.18 -10.28 -5.51
N ASP A 55 -4.79 -10.38 -6.68
CA ASP A 55 -4.16 -10.01 -7.95
C ASP A 55 -3.80 -8.53 -7.98
N ASN A 56 -4.68 -7.66 -7.45
CA ASN A 56 -4.38 -6.23 -7.31
C ASN A 56 -3.21 -5.97 -6.36
N LEU A 57 -3.18 -6.61 -5.18
CA LEU A 57 -2.07 -6.48 -4.23
C LEU A 57 -0.74 -6.93 -4.85
N ILE A 58 -0.73 -8.07 -5.55
CA ILE A 58 0.44 -8.57 -6.26
C ILE A 58 0.86 -7.61 -7.38
N GLY A 59 -0.08 -7.05 -8.14
CA GLY A 59 0.20 -6.07 -9.19
C GLY A 59 0.87 -4.81 -8.63
N VAL A 60 0.39 -4.29 -7.50
CA VAL A 60 1.01 -3.15 -6.81
C VAL A 60 2.40 -3.52 -6.29
N ARG A 61 2.56 -4.68 -5.65
CA ARG A 61 3.85 -5.17 -5.16
C ARG A 61 4.89 -5.28 -6.28
N ASN A 62 4.51 -5.85 -7.42
CA ASN A 62 5.38 -6.00 -8.58
C ASN A 62 5.78 -4.63 -9.16
N ASN A 63 4.86 -3.66 -9.17
CA ASN A 63 5.20 -2.29 -9.55
C ASN A 63 6.20 -1.65 -8.59
N ALA A 64 6.04 -1.83 -7.27
CA ALA A 64 6.99 -1.33 -6.28
C ALA A 64 8.40 -1.95 -6.46
N LEU A 65 8.46 -3.27 -6.66
CA LEU A 65 9.70 -3.98 -6.98
C LEU A 65 10.33 -3.48 -8.29
N ARG A 66 9.52 -3.18 -9.31
CA ARG A 66 10.02 -2.61 -10.57
C ARG A 66 10.66 -1.24 -10.36
N TYR A 67 10.14 -0.42 -9.45
CA TYR A 67 10.77 0.87 -9.12
C TYR A 67 12.06 0.68 -8.34
N LEU A 68 12.11 -0.22 -7.35
CA LEU A 68 13.35 -0.59 -6.65
C LEU A 68 14.45 -1.13 -7.59
N GLY A 69 14.08 -1.78 -8.69
CA GLY A 69 15.04 -2.25 -9.70
C GLY A 69 15.63 -1.16 -10.58
N LYS A 70 15.20 0.11 -10.46
CA LYS A 70 15.75 1.23 -11.23
C LYS A 70 17.00 1.81 -10.55
N PRO A 71 17.92 2.44 -11.30
CA PRO A 71 19.18 2.98 -10.76
C PRO A 71 19.01 3.99 -9.61
N ASP A 72 17.86 4.65 -9.53
CA ASP A 72 17.49 5.66 -8.53
C ASP A 72 16.31 5.23 -7.65
N ASN A 73 15.94 3.94 -7.67
CA ASN A 73 14.71 3.42 -7.08
C ASN A 73 13.42 4.11 -7.59
N GLY A 74 13.47 4.71 -8.80
CA GLY A 74 12.40 5.55 -9.33
C GLY A 74 12.39 6.99 -8.81
N GLY A 75 13.32 7.35 -7.91
CA GLY A 75 13.62 8.72 -7.51
C GLY A 75 12.40 9.57 -7.17
N ASP A 76 12.40 10.81 -7.69
CA ASP A 76 11.30 11.76 -7.50
C ASP A 76 9.98 11.27 -8.10
N LEU A 77 10.02 10.42 -9.13
CA LEU A 77 8.82 9.84 -9.76
C LEU A 77 8.12 8.83 -8.83
N ALA A 78 8.89 7.97 -8.15
CA ALA A 78 8.35 7.05 -7.15
C ALA A 78 7.77 7.84 -5.96
N CYS A 79 8.46 8.88 -5.48
CA CYS A 79 7.94 9.76 -4.44
C CYS A 79 6.67 10.51 -4.89
N GLY A 80 6.65 11.06 -6.11
CA GLY A 80 5.56 11.87 -6.65
C GLY A 80 4.30 11.06 -6.99
N MET A 81 4.44 9.85 -7.53
CA MET A 81 3.29 8.96 -7.80
C MET A 81 2.65 8.40 -6.52
N MET A 82 3.36 8.43 -5.40
CA MET A 82 2.91 7.91 -4.11
C MET A 82 2.44 8.99 -3.14
N GLY A 83 2.47 10.27 -3.55
CA GLY A 83 2.02 11.40 -2.74
C GLY A 83 3.00 11.77 -1.61
N PRO A 84 2.78 12.91 -0.93
CA PRO A 84 3.72 13.49 0.03
C PRO A 84 4.01 12.63 1.27
N ASN A 85 3.19 11.61 1.54
CA ASN A 85 3.37 10.71 2.69
C ASN A 85 3.94 9.33 2.29
N GLY A 86 4.27 9.11 1.02
CA GLY A 86 4.69 7.79 0.52
C GLY A 86 3.60 6.71 0.57
N TYR A 87 2.36 7.13 0.77
CA TYR A 87 1.17 6.31 0.75
C TYR A 87 0.31 6.73 -0.44
N GLY A 88 0.44 6.01 -1.55
CA GLY A 88 -0.45 6.26 -2.67
C GLY A 88 -1.90 6.01 -2.24
N PRO A 89 -2.87 6.90 -2.53
CA PRO A 89 -4.26 6.76 -2.09
C PRO A 89 -4.91 5.43 -2.55
N LYS A 90 -4.34 4.80 -3.58
CA LYS A 90 -4.75 3.47 -4.06
C LYS A 90 -4.34 2.32 -3.14
N ILE A 91 -3.19 2.39 -2.45
CA ILE A 91 -2.72 1.30 -1.57
C ILE A 91 -3.49 1.29 -0.26
N ASP A 92 -3.68 2.45 0.35
CA ASP A 92 -4.45 2.57 1.58
C ASP A 92 -5.90 2.13 1.36
N ALA A 93 -6.54 2.59 0.27
CA ALA A 93 -7.89 2.14 -0.10
C ALA A 93 -7.97 0.62 -0.37
N LEU A 94 -6.90 0.03 -0.92
CA LEU A 94 -6.83 -1.41 -1.17
C LEU A 94 -6.70 -2.20 0.13
N ILE A 95 -5.82 -1.76 1.05
CA ILE A 95 -5.65 -2.36 2.38
C ILE A 95 -6.93 -2.20 3.22
N GLU A 96 -7.58 -1.03 3.18
CA GLU A 96 -8.87 -0.82 3.84
C GLU A 96 -9.95 -1.75 3.28
N SER A 97 -9.96 -1.98 1.97
CA SER A 97 -10.90 -2.92 1.34
C SER A 97 -10.63 -4.36 1.75
N VAL A 98 -9.37 -4.75 1.92
CA VAL A 98 -8.98 -6.06 2.48
C VAL A 98 -9.53 -6.21 3.89
N ASP A 99 -9.32 -5.21 4.75
CA ASP A 99 -9.74 -5.24 6.16
C ASP A 99 -11.27 -5.27 6.31
N ARG A 100 -11.98 -4.41 5.57
CA ARG A 100 -13.45 -4.40 5.53
C ARG A 100 -14.03 -5.75 5.12
N MET A 101 -13.45 -6.41 4.11
CA MET A 101 -13.94 -7.70 3.63
C MET A 101 -13.58 -8.85 4.59
N ALA A 102 -12.39 -8.84 5.20
CA ALA A 102 -12.00 -9.83 6.20
C ALA A 102 -12.80 -9.71 7.51
N ASN A 103 -13.25 -8.51 7.85
CA ASN A 103 -14.05 -8.23 9.05
C ASN A 103 -15.56 -8.13 8.77
N ARG A 104 -15.99 -8.37 7.53
CA ARG A 104 -17.42 -8.33 7.15
C ARG A 104 -18.27 -9.31 7.94
N ALA A 105 -17.71 -10.44 8.39
CA ALA A 105 -18.37 -11.39 9.30
C ALA A 105 -18.59 -10.84 10.73
N ARG A 106 -17.88 -9.77 11.14
CA ARG A 106 -18.06 -9.08 12.43
C ARG A 106 -18.94 -7.83 12.34
N TYR A 107 -19.25 -7.33 11.14
CA TYR A 107 -20.09 -6.17 10.98
C TYR A 107 -21.56 -6.55 11.03
N VAL A 108 -22.16 -6.43 12.21
CA VAL A 108 -23.62 -6.36 12.38
C VAL A 108 -24.03 -4.89 12.20
N PRO A 109 -24.77 -4.54 11.13
CA PRO A 109 -25.33 -3.20 10.95
C PRO A 109 -26.09 -2.79 12.21
N PRO A 110 -26.04 -1.52 12.64
CA PRO A 110 -26.76 -1.05 13.83
C PRO A 110 -28.25 -1.41 13.79
N ALA A 111 -28.87 -1.38 12.61
CA ALA A 111 -30.27 -1.75 12.38
C ALA A 111 -30.60 -3.24 12.65
N LEU A 112 -29.60 -4.12 12.71
CA LEU A 112 -29.78 -5.55 12.96
C LEU A 112 -29.32 -5.97 14.36
N ARG A 113 -28.91 -5.02 15.22
CA ARG A 113 -28.46 -5.30 16.61
C ARG A 113 -29.61 -5.51 17.60
N SER A 114 -30.84 -5.09 17.27
CA SER A 114 -31.99 -5.08 18.19
C SER A 114 -32.98 -6.23 18.01
N VAL A 115 -32.70 -7.22 17.16
CA VAL A 115 -33.62 -8.36 16.89
C VAL A 115 -33.18 -9.64 17.65
N ALA A 116 -32.10 -9.58 18.41
CA ALA A 116 -31.54 -10.73 19.15
C ALA A 116 -31.59 -10.56 20.68
N ALA A 117 -32.61 -9.84 21.19
CA ALA A 117 -32.90 -9.74 22.62
C ALA A 117 -34.26 -10.37 22.92
#